data_AF-A0A1B6HZU2-F1
#
_entry.id   AF-A0A1B6HZU2-F1
#
_cell.length_a   1.000
_cell.length_b   1.000
_cell.length_c   1.000
_cell.angle_alpha   90.00
_cell.angle_beta   90.00
_cell.angle_gamma   90.00
#
_symmetry.space_group_name_H-M   'P 1'
#
loop_
_entity.id
_entity.type
_entity.pdbx_description
1 polymer ?
#
loop_
_entity_poly.entity_id
_entity_poly.type
_entity_poly.pdbx_seq_one_letter_code
_entity_poly.pdbx_strand_id
1 'polypeptide(L)'
;MMLKVGFIYPLSFFVWLQSTLPMSWRIAITHLYFRLRGLRQVSQCCKDALLQFCEPTVFYNVRTLVWDELRVIQKLDTEILTRYSNKMKVYFAMEDQWAPLTHCETLKTAIPQLSVEVLDSKFKHAFTLDTAQDMAEKLVVDLVDDDILKQDSCL
;
A
#
# COMPACT_ATOMS: atom_id res chain seq x y z
N MET A 1 -14.19 -4.04 -9.03
CA MET A 1 -13.08 -3.84 -9.97
C MET A 1 -12.61 -5.20 -10.46
N MET A 2 -13.13 -5.67 -11.60
CA MET A 2 -12.71 -6.94 -12.18
C MET A 2 -11.30 -6.74 -12.73
N LEU A 3 -10.26 -7.21 -12.04
CA LEU A 3 -9.04 -7.63 -12.74
C LEU A 3 -9.54 -8.55 -13.86
N LYS A 4 -9.56 -8.06 -15.10
CA LYS A 4 -10.12 -8.80 -16.23
C LYS A 4 -9.47 -10.18 -16.17
N VAL A 5 -10.27 -11.21 -15.93
CA VAL A 5 -9.77 -12.59 -15.75
C VAL A 5 -8.86 -12.99 -16.92
N GLY A 6 -9.07 -12.37 -18.09
CA GLY A 6 -8.20 -12.45 -19.26
C GLY A 6 -6.75 -11.99 -19.10
N PHE A 7 -6.35 -11.23 -18.09
CA PHE A 7 -4.94 -10.87 -17.83
C PHE A 7 -4.24 -11.88 -16.91
N ILE A 8 -4.98 -12.62 -16.08
CA ILE A 8 -4.41 -13.57 -15.13
C ILE A 8 -3.91 -14.83 -15.84
N TYR A 9 -4.62 -15.30 -16.85
CA TYR A 9 -4.21 -16.47 -17.65
C TYR A 9 -2.89 -16.27 -18.40
N PRO A 10 -2.68 -15.19 -19.18
CA PRO A 10 -1.39 -14.96 -19.83
C PRO A 10 -0.28 -14.75 -18.79
N LEU A 11 -0.54 -14.03 -17.69
CA LEU A 11 0.44 -13.85 -16.61
C LEU A 11 0.87 -15.19 -15.99
N SER A 12 -0.09 -16.08 -15.72
CA SER A 12 0.18 -17.42 -15.20
C SER A 12 0.99 -18.26 -16.18
N PHE A 13 0.67 -18.16 -17.49
CA PHE A 13 1.43 -18.83 -18.54
C PHE A 13 2.87 -18.31 -18.64
N PHE A 14 3.08 -16.99 -18.57
CA PHE A 14 4.42 -16.40 -18.59
C PHE A 14 5.25 -16.78 -17.37
N VAL A 15 4.65 -16.81 -16.17
CA VAL A 15 5.33 -17.25 -14.93
C VAL A 15 5.71 -18.73 -15.03
N TRP A 16 4.78 -19.58 -15.51
CA TRP A 16 5.07 -20.99 -15.74
C TRP A 16 6.20 -21.17 -16.75
N LEU A 17 6.15 -20.48 -17.90
CA LEU A 17 7.17 -20.51 -18.94
C LEU A 17 8.53 -20.07 -18.38
N GLN A 18 8.59 -18.96 -17.64
CA GLN A 18 9.81 -18.46 -17.02
C GLN A 18 10.37 -19.41 -15.95
N SER A 19 9.51 -20.16 -15.25
CA SER A 19 9.93 -21.15 -14.25
C SER A 19 10.57 -22.40 -14.87
N THR A 20 10.29 -22.71 -16.14
CA THR A 20 10.94 -23.82 -16.86
C THR A 20 12.34 -23.47 -17.37
N LEU A 21 12.68 -22.18 -17.40
CA LEU A 21 13.97 -21.71 -17.91
C LEU A 21 15.09 -21.89 -16.86
N PRO A 22 16.33 -22.16 -17.30
CA PRO A 22 17.48 -22.23 -16.41
C PRO A 22 17.73 -20.88 -15.71
N MET A 23 18.32 -20.94 -14.51
CA MET A 23 18.47 -19.78 -13.62
C MET A 23 19.17 -18.58 -14.28
N SER A 24 20.15 -18.82 -15.14
CA SER A 24 20.87 -17.78 -15.88
C SER A 24 19.94 -16.93 -16.76
N TRP A 25 18.93 -17.55 -17.39
CA TRP A 25 17.97 -16.84 -18.24
C TRP A 25 16.99 -16.04 -17.41
N ARG A 26 16.55 -16.57 -16.26
CA ARG A 26 15.66 -15.84 -15.32
C ARG A 26 16.33 -14.55 -14.85
N ILE A 27 17.59 -14.62 -14.46
CA ILE A 27 18.39 -13.45 -14.04
C ILE A 27 18.55 -12.47 -15.20
N ALA A 28 18.89 -12.94 -16.40
CA ALA A 28 19.03 -12.08 -17.59
C ALA A 28 17.73 -11.34 -17.94
N ILE A 29 16.58 -12.02 -17.89
CA ILE A 29 15.26 -11.42 -18.11
C ILE A 29 14.96 -10.35 -17.06
N THR A 30 15.23 -10.63 -15.78
CA THR A 30 15.06 -9.67 -14.69
C THR A 30 15.91 -8.42 -14.89
N HIS A 31 17.18 -8.57 -15.26
CA HIS A 31 18.06 -7.43 -15.58
C HIS A 31 17.58 -6.65 -16.81
N LEU A 32 17.13 -7.34 -17.85
CA LEU A 32 16.58 -6.72 -19.05
C LEU A 32 15.32 -5.92 -18.71
N TYR A 33 14.41 -6.46 -17.90
CA TYR A 33 13.19 -5.79 -17.46
C TYR A 33 13.51 -4.47 -16.73
N PHE A 34 14.40 -4.49 -15.73
CA PHE A 34 14.79 -3.27 -15.01
C PHE A 34 15.48 -2.26 -15.93
N ARG A 35 16.32 -2.72 -16.86
CA ARG A 35 16.99 -1.86 -17.84
C ARG A 35 16.00 -1.19 -18.79
N LEU A 36 15.01 -1.94 -19.32
CA LEU A 36 13.97 -1.43 -20.20
C LEU A 36 13.05 -0.43 -19.50
N ARG A 37 12.82 -0.60 -18.20
CA ARG A 37 12.02 0.33 -17.38
C ARG A 37 12.81 1.57 -16.93
N GLY A 38 14.07 1.71 -17.33
CA GLY A 38 14.92 2.85 -16.93
C GLY A 38 15.29 2.86 -15.44
N LEU A 39 14.97 1.80 -14.70
CA LEU A 39 15.22 1.67 -13.26
C LEU A 39 16.68 1.22 -13.05
N ARG A 40 17.61 2.18 -13.11
CA ARG A 40 19.06 1.90 -13.04
C ARG A 40 19.56 1.57 -11.62
N GLN A 41 18.89 2.08 -10.59
CA GLN A 41 19.30 1.95 -9.19
C GLN A 41 18.27 1.14 -8.40
N VAL A 42 18.20 -0.15 -8.69
CA VAL A 42 17.35 -1.09 -7.93
C VAL A 42 18.24 -1.96 -7.07
N SER A 43 17.93 -1.98 -5.76
CA SER A 43 18.61 -2.80 -4.77
C SER A 43 18.57 -4.29 -5.14
N GLN A 44 19.58 -5.04 -4.68
CA GLN A 44 19.66 -6.47 -4.98
C GLN A 44 18.44 -7.23 -4.42
N CYS A 45 17.96 -6.85 -3.24
CA CYS A 45 16.78 -7.46 -2.62
C CYS A 45 15.53 -7.35 -3.49
N CYS A 46 15.31 -6.23 -4.20
CA CYS A 46 14.17 -6.08 -5.09
C CYS A 46 14.28 -6.98 -6.34
N LYS A 47 15.50 -7.24 -6.84
CA LYS A 47 15.72 -8.18 -7.94
C LYS A 47 15.46 -9.61 -7.51
N ASP A 48 15.92 -9.96 -6.31
CA ASP A 48 15.72 -11.29 -5.73
C ASP A 48 14.23 -11.53 -5.44
N ALA A 49 13.54 -10.52 -4.89
CA ALA A 49 12.09 -10.57 -4.71
C ALA A 49 11.36 -10.80 -6.04
N LEU A 50 11.72 -10.08 -7.11
CA LEU A 50 11.12 -10.29 -8.43
C LEU A 50 11.37 -11.71 -8.96
N LEU A 51 12.57 -12.27 -8.75
CA LEU A 51 12.87 -13.66 -9.13
C LEU A 51 12.02 -14.67 -8.35
N GLN A 52 11.78 -14.43 -7.06
CA GLN A 52 10.89 -15.23 -6.21
C GLN A 52 9.42 -15.10 -6.63
N PHE A 53 8.96 -13.89 -6.97
CA PHE A 53 7.60 -13.68 -7.50
C PHE A 53 7.33 -14.47 -8.79
N CYS A 54 8.37 -14.72 -9.60
CA CYS A 54 8.28 -15.57 -10.78
C CYS A 54 8.30 -17.08 -10.48
N GLU A 55 8.34 -17.49 -9.20
CA GLU A 55 8.16 -18.89 -8.81
C GLU A 55 6.67 -19.26 -8.78
N PRO A 56 6.26 -20.40 -9.37
CA PRO A 56 4.85 -20.77 -9.48
C PRO A 56 4.11 -20.81 -8.13
N THR A 57 4.76 -21.31 -7.08
CA THR A 57 4.19 -21.40 -5.73
C THR A 57 3.95 -20.03 -5.12
N VAL A 58 4.95 -19.14 -5.20
CA VAL A 58 4.86 -17.76 -4.69
C VAL A 58 3.79 -16.99 -5.45
N PHE A 59 3.79 -17.10 -6.78
CA PHE A 59 2.79 -16.46 -7.63
C PHE A 59 1.37 -16.95 -7.32
N TYR A 60 1.18 -18.25 -7.11
CA TYR A 60 -0.12 -18.82 -6.72
C TYR A 60 -0.61 -18.25 -5.39
N ASN A 61 0.27 -18.15 -4.40
CA ASN A 61 -0.06 -17.59 -3.08
C ASN A 61 -0.45 -16.12 -3.19
N VAL A 62 0.36 -15.30 -3.87
CA VAL A 62 0.09 -13.87 -4.07
C VAL A 62 -1.22 -13.66 -4.82
N ARG A 63 -1.46 -14.43 -5.88
CA ARG A 63 -2.72 -14.39 -6.63
C ARG A 63 -3.91 -14.74 -5.73
N THR A 64 -3.77 -15.71 -4.84
CA THR A 64 -4.84 -16.13 -3.93
C THR A 64 -5.13 -15.05 -2.90
N LEU A 65 -4.12 -14.39 -2.34
CA LEU A 65 -4.28 -13.25 -1.44
C LEU A 65 -5.02 -12.10 -2.13
N VAL A 66 -4.57 -11.71 -3.33
CA VAL A 66 -5.23 -10.64 -4.09
C VAL A 66 -6.67 -11.01 -4.44
N TRP A 67 -6.93 -12.27 -4.80
CA TRP A 67 -8.28 -12.72 -5.12
C TRP A 67 -9.21 -12.71 -3.90
N ASP A 68 -8.71 -13.15 -2.75
CA ASP A 68 -9.46 -13.13 -1.49
C ASP A 68 -9.75 -11.69 -1.05
N GLU A 69 -8.73 -10.82 -1.07
CA GLU A 69 -8.89 -9.40 -0.72
C GLU A 69 -9.92 -8.70 -1.62
N LEU A 70 -9.84 -8.89 -2.94
CA LEU A 70 -10.80 -8.31 -3.89
C LEU A 70 -12.21 -8.91 -3.77
N ARG A 71 -12.34 -10.12 -3.24
CA ARG A 71 -13.63 -10.78 -3.01
C ARG A 71 -14.26 -10.31 -1.70
N VAL A 72 -13.47 -10.15 -0.65
CA VAL A 72 -13.92 -9.82 0.71
C VAL A 72 -14.06 -8.30 0.87
N ILE A 73 -13.04 -7.53 0.48
CA ILE A 73 -12.98 -6.08 0.62
C ILE A 73 -13.60 -5.41 -0.61
N GLN A 74 -14.93 -5.37 -0.64
CA GLN A 74 -15.67 -4.75 -1.75
C GLN A 74 -16.06 -3.30 -1.47
N LYS A 75 -16.18 -2.92 -0.20
CA LYS A 75 -16.68 -1.63 0.24
C LYS A 75 -15.94 -1.18 1.48
N LEU A 76 -15.90 0.14 1.68
CA LEU A 76 -15.44 0.75 2.91
C LEU A 76 -16.34 0.30 4.07
N ASP A 77 -15.75 -0.22 5.14
CA ASP A 77 -16.47 -0.62 6.35
C ASP A 77 -16.83 0.61 7.17
N THR A 78 -17.96 1.23 6.84
CA THR A 78 -18.41 2.43 7.54
C THR A 78 -18.91 2.14 8.95
N GLU A 79 -19.36 0.93 9.26
CA GLU A 79 -19.93 0.61 10.56
C GLU A 79 -18.86 0.61 11.65
N ILE A 80 -17.76 -0.14 11.42
CA ILE A 80 -16.65 -0.22 12.38
C ILE A 80 -15.95 1.13 12.50
N LEU A 81 -15.69 1.77 11.36
CA LEU A 81 -14.98 3.05 11.34
C LEU A 81 -15.79 4.17 12.01
N THR A 82 -17.12 4.17 11.88
CA THR A 82 -18.00 5.13 12.59
C THR A 82 -18.02 4.83 14.08
N ARG A 83 -18.10 3.55 14.49
CA ARG A 83 -18.13 3.15 15.91
C ARG A 83 -16.87 3.56 16.67
N TYR A 84 -15.71 3.52 16.02
CA TYR A 84 -14.41 3.81 16.65
C TYR A 84 -13.78 5.11 16.14
N SER A 85 -14.55 6.00 15.51
CA SER A 85 -14.01 7.23 14.91
C SER A 85 -13.33 8.14 15.92
N ASN A 86 -13.75 8.10 17.19
CA ASN A 86 -13.16 8.85 18.29
C ASN A 86 -11.81 8.32 18.79
N LYS A 87 -11.38 7.14 18.32
CA LYS A 87 -10.09 6.51 18.69
C LYS A 87 -9.11 6.45 17.52
N MET A 88 -9.52 6.92 16.35
CA MET A 88 -8.76 6.75 15.12
C MET A 88 -8.48 8.10 14.49
N LYS A 89 -7.20 8.34 14.20
CA LYS A 89 -6.73 9.47 13.39
C LYS A 89 -6.03 8.92 12.16
N VAL A 90 -6.43 9.38 10.99
CA VAL A 90 -5.93 8.88 9.70
C VAL A 90 -5.11 9.95 9.02
N TYR A 91 -3.91 9.59 8.62
CA TYR A 91 -2.99 10.47 7.89
C TYR A 91 -2.84 9.99 6.46
N PHE A 92 -2.98 10.90 5.50
CA PHE A 92 -2.69 10.66 4.10
C PHE A 92 -1.48 11.47 3.66
N ALA A 93 -0.57 10.86 2.92
CA ALA A 93 0.50 11.60 2.25
C ALA A 93 -0.05 12.30 0.99
N MET A 94 0.39 13.53 0.73
CA MET A 94 -0.06 14.31 -0.43
C MET A 94 0.36 13.66 -1.76
N GLU A 95 1.57 13.11 -1.83
CA GLU A 95 2.15 12.49 -3.03
C GLU A 95 2.12 10.95 -2.96
N ASP A 96 1.04 10.39 -2.43
CA ASP A 96 0.87 8.93 -2.34
C ASP A 96 0.35 8.32 -3.65
N GLN A 97 1.16 7.44 -4.26
CA GLN A 97 0.81 6.71 -5.48
C GLN A 97 0.11 5.36 -5.20
N TRP A 98 0.07 4.92 -3.96
CA TRP A 98 -0.56 3.69 -3.50
C TRP A 98 -1.96 3.95 -2.94
N ALA A 99 -2.12 5.00 -2.14
CA ALA A 99 -3.39 5.44 -1.57
C ALA A 99 -3.70 6.89 -2.02
N PRO A 100 -4.25 7.09 -3.23
CA PRO A 100 -4.50 8.42 -3.77
C PRO A 100 -5.45 9.25 -2.90
N LEU A 101 -5.34 10.58 -2.97
CA LEU A 101 -6.16 11.52 -2.21
C LEU A 101 -7.68 11.37 -2.45
N THR A 102 -8.08 10.79 -3.58
CA THR A 102 -9.48 10.44 -3.84
C THR A 102 -10.05 9.48 -2.79
N HIS A 103 -9.22 8.61 -2.19
CA HIS A 103 -9.62 7.74 -1.08
C HIS A 103 -9.80 8.52 0.23
N CYS A 104 -8.98 9.56 0.46
CA CYS A 104 -9.16 10.49 1.58
C CYS A 104 -10.49 11.23 1.47
N GLU A 105 -10.82 11.75 0.29
CA GLU A 105 -12.10 12.43 0.03
C GLU A 105 -13.30 11.49 0.21
N THR A 106 -13.18 10.25 -0.28
CA THR A 106 -14.22 9.23 -0.12
C THR A 106 -14.44 8.90 1.36
N LEU A 107 -13.34 8.78 2.13
CA LEU A 107 -13.38 8.50 3.57
C LEU A 107 -14.02 9.66 4.36
N LYS A 108 -13.62 10.91 4.08
CA LYS A 108 -14.19 12.11 4.69
C LYS A 108 -15.68 12.25 4.40
N THR A 109 -16.09 11.94 3.17
CA THR A 109 -17.51 12.00 2.77
C THR A 109 -18.32 10.90 3.45
N ALA A 110 -17.76 9.70 3.60
CA ALA A 110 -18.44 8.57 4.21
C ALA A 110 -18.56 8.71 5.74
N ILE A 111 -17.55 9.29 6.39
CA ILE A 111 -17.44 9.35 7.86
C ILE A 111 -16.93 10.74 8.26
N PRO A 112 -17.80 11.76 8.29
CA PRO A 112 -17.39 13.14 8.56
C PRO A 112 -16.84 13.37 9.97
N GLN A 113 -17.17 12.46 10.90
CA GLN A 113 -16.69 12.46 12.29
C GLN A 113 -15.29 11.86 12.48
N LEU A 114 -14.69 11.30 11.42
CA LEU A 114 -13.35 10.73 11.49
C LEU A 114 -12.31 11.84 11.32
N SER A 115 -11.31 11.88 12.21
CA SER A 115 -10.19 12.81 12.10
C SER A 115 -9.27 12.36 10.97
N VAL A 116 -9.32 13.05 9.83
CA VAL A 116 -8.53 12.74 8.64
C VAL A 116 -7.71 13.96 8.21
N GLU A 117 -6.39 13.82 8.28
CA GLU A 117 -5.43 14.88 7.96
C GLU A 117 -4.58 14.50 6.75
N VAL A 118 -4.32 15.47 5.88
CA VAL A 118 -3.38 15.29 4.75
C VAL A 118 -2.07 15.93 5.16
N LEU A 119 -1.02 15.12 5.19
CA LEU A 119 0.33 15.51 5.53
C LEU A 119 0.98 16.29 4.39
N ASP A 120 1.98 17.11 4.73
CA ASP A 120 2.77 17.89 3.78
C ASP A 120 3.42 17.03 2.67
N SER A 121 3.78 17.68 1.57
CA SER A 121 4.42 17.05 0.39
C SER A 121 5.76 16.36 0.68
N LYS A 122 6.39 16.63 1.83
CA LYS A 122 7.60 15.92 2.26
C LYS A 122 7.33 14.45 2.59
N PHE A 123 6.08 14.11 2.92
CA PHE A 123 5.67 12.76 3.28
C PHE A 123 5.27 11.97 2.02
N LYS A 124 5.92 10.82 1.83
CA LYS A 124 5.61 9.83 0.79
C LYS A 124 4.86 8.66 1.40
N HIS A 125 4.34 7.75 0.58
CA HIS A 125 3.58 6.56 1.05
C HIS A 125 4.19 5.86 2.28
N ALA A 126 5.50 5.57 2.22
CA ALA A 126 6.23 4.93 3.32
C ALA A 126 6.79 5.95 4.33
N PHE A 127 6.04 7.00 4.68
CA PHE A 127 6.50 8.07 5.58
C PHE A 127 6.91 7.57 6.97
N THR A 128 6.37 6.44 7.42
CA THR A 128 6.77 5.78 8.67
C THR A 128 8.17 5.17 8.62
N LEU A 129 8.72 4.97 7.42
CA LEU A 129 10.07 4.45 7.19
C LEU A 129 11.01 5.56 6.72
N ASP A 130 10.59 6.36 5.75
CA ASP A 130 11.43 7.37 5.10
C ASP A 130 11.58 8.65 5.94
N THR A 131 10.51 9.08 6.60
CA THR A 131 10.44 10.33 7.39
C THR A 131 9.88 10.05 8.79
N ALA A 132 10.36 8.97 9.40
CA ALA A 132 9.86 8.46 10.67
C ALA A 132 9.97 9.49 11.80
N GLN A 133 11.07 10.25 11.85
CA GLN A 133 11.28 11.28 12.88
C GLN A 133 10.27 12.41 12.76
N ASP A 134 10.11 12.97 11.56
CA ASP A 134 9.12 14.02 11.28
C ASP A 134 7.69 13.57 11.60
N MET A 135 7.36 12.31 11.28
CA MET A 135 6.05 11.74 11.60
C MET A 135 5.89 11.58 13.13
N ALA A 136 6.93 11.15 13.84
CA ALA A 136 6.90 11.02 15.29
C ALA A 136 6.70 12.37 15.98
N GLU A 137 7.39 13.42 15.53
CA GLU A 137 7.20 14.79 16.02
C GLU A 137 5.75 15.26 15.81
N LYS A 138 5.18 15.01 14.61
CA LYS A 138 3.78 15.33 14.31
C LYS A 138 2.80 14.55 15.19
N LEU A 139 3.05 13.26 15.42
CA LEU A 139 2.20 12.43 16.30
C LEU A 139 2.20 12.93 17.74
N VAL A 140 3.36 13.35 18.27
CA VAL A 140 3.45 13.86 19.65
C VAL A 140 2.62 15.13 19.81
N VAL A 141 2.73 16.07 18.87
CA VAL A 141 1.94 17.31 18.89
C VAL A 141 0.44 17.00 18.87
N ASP A 142 0.02 16.14 17.95
CA ASP A 142 -1.38 15.80 17.78
C ASP A 142 -1.98 15.06 18.99
N LEU A 143 -1.21 14.18 19.64
CA LEU A 143 -1.64 13.47 20.84
C LEU A 143 -1.77 14.38 22.06
N VAL A 144 -0.85 15.33 22.21
CA VAL A 144 -0.88 16.31 23.30
C VAL A 144 -2.08 17.24 23.14
N ASP A 145 -2.37 17.71 21.93
CA ASP A 145 -3.55 18.53 21.66
C ASP A 145 -4.85 17.76 21.98
N ASP A 146 -4.94 16.49 21.60
CA ASP A 146 -6.10 15.64 21.91
C ASP A 146 -6.30 15.41 23.42
N ASP A 147 -5.22 15.31 24.19
CA ASP A 147 -5.28 15.15 25.66
C ASP A 147 -5.69 16.45 26.36
N ILE A 148 -5.22 17.60 25.87
CA ILE A 148 -5.63 18.93 26.36
C ILE A 148 -7.13 19.14 26.11
N LEU A 149 -7.63 18.83 24.91
CA LEU A 149 -9.06 18.95 24.58
C LEU A 149 -9.96 18.02 25.42
N LYS A 150 -9.45 16.85 25.84
CA LYS A 150 -10.18 15.96 26.76
C LYS A 150 -10.19 16.46 28.19
N GLN A 151 -9.15 17.15 28.66
CA GLN A 151 -9.14 17.74 30.00
C GLN A 151 -10.11 18.93 30.10
N ASP A 152 -10.17 19.78 29.08
CA ASP A 152 -11.06 20.95 29.07
C ASP A 152 -12.55 20.60 28.93
N SER A 153 -12.88 19.42 28.38
CA SER A 153 -14.27 18.93 28.30
C SER A 153 -14.77 18.21 29.56
N CYS A 154 -13.90 18.05 30.57
CA CYS A 154 -14.23 17.46 31.87
C CYS A 154 -14.40 18.51 32.99
N LEU A 155 -14.22 19.79 32.67
CA LEU A 155 -14.48 20.97 33.53
C LEU A 155 -15.76 21.69 33.09
#